data_AF-A0A1M6KJE6-F1
#
_entry.id   AF-A0A1M6KJE6-F1
#
_cell.length_a   1.000
_cell.length_b   1.000
_cell.length_c   1.000
_cell.angle_alpha   90.00
_cell.angle_beta   90.00
_cell.angle_gamma   90.00
#
_symmetry.space_group_name_H-M   'P 1'
#
loop_
_entity.id
_entity.type
_entity.pdbx_description
1 polymer ?
#
loop_
_entity_poly.entity_id
_entity_poly.type
_entity_poly.pdbx_seq_one_letter_code
_entity_poly.pdbx_strand_id
1 'polypeptide(L)'
;MKILVAISRFIVGALFIISGLIKLNDPVGFSFKLKDYFAPEVLGLEFLVPFALLIAIVLVIVEVLLGIALLLGHFKKLTIWSLLLMIVFFTFLTFYSAYFNKVTDCGCFGDAMPLTPWESFTKDIILLVLILVLFFGQKYIHPIFTSKGRGLLILTSFIACLGIAYYVLMHLPIIDFRPYKIGANIQEGMSTPDDAPQPIFDYHWRFVVDGKEQIITTQGDYPQVHGEFIDVETKMVQEGYVPPIHDFMIERDGEDYTSHYLEEENLIVVIAYSLGNTEKDGYPAVKKVTDEALKNGYNVIGLSASSQESTEALAEDYKLNFKFYFCDETTLKTIVRSNPGILELDKGTIKQKLHWNDAHKLELPVLQNAKPSLDLNMKRHLDSIGALDQKYRKLMQAKSPEERAALGEKMGLTEAEYSGDLWKMQVVIDSSNMNYIEKIFNTKGYPGKSMVGEPTNTVAWYVLQHSNKIAQYLPIIKEAGAKGEIPMNLVAMMEDRYLMNENRPQVYGTQGRMEDDVNFIWPIENPETVNERRKKAGFNTTIEEYAKQLFGDDFEYKSLTMNDINAG
;
A
#
# COMPACT_ATOMS: atom_id res chain seq x y z
N MET A 1 -49.04 -2.72 28.69
CA MET A 1 -48.16 -3.93 28.69
C MET A 1 -48.20 -4.71 27.38
N LYS A 2 -49.35 -5.21 26.88
CA LYS A 2 -49.42 -5.97 25.59
C LYS A 2 -48.81 -5.21 24.39
N ILE A 3 -49.27 -3.98 24.16
CA ILE A 3 -48.79 -3.12 23.07
C ILE A 3 -47.30 -2.84 23.22
N LEU A 4 -46.87 -2.52 24.44
CA LEU A 4 -45.48 -2.20 24.77
C LEU A 4 -44.55 -3.40 24.49
N VAL A 5 -44.94 -4.62 24.88
CA VAL A 5 -44.22 -5.85 24.51
C VAL A 5 -44.18 -6.10 23.01
N ALA A 6 -45.26 -5.82 22.28
CA ALA A 6 -45.29 -6.00 20.83
C ALA A 6 -44.34 -5.03 20.10
N ILE A 7 -44.34 -3.75 20.52
CA ILE A 7 -43.44 -2.72 20.00
C ILE A 7 -41.98 -3.08 20.33
N SER A 8 -41.67 -3.38 21.60
CA SER A 8 -40.31 -3.80 22.01
C SER A 8 -39.84 -5.04 21.26
N ARG A 9 -40.73 -6.02 21.03
CA ARG A 9 -40.42 -7.25 20.29
C ARG A 9 -40.04 -6.95 18.85
N PHE A 10 -40.81 -6.08 18.20
CA PHE A 10 -40.54 -5.67 16.83
C PHE A 10 -39.22 -4.89 16.72
N ILE A 11 -39.03 -3.87 17.56
CA ILE A 11 -37.84 -3.02 17.54
C ILE A 11 -36.57 -3.84 17.83
N VAL A 12 -36.54 -4.60 18.93
CA VAL A 12 -35.37 -5.40 19.31
C VAL A 12 -35.12 -6.50 18.26
N GLY A 13 -36.17 -7.18 17.81
CA GLY A 13 -36.03 -8.24 16.81
C GLY A 13 -35.49 -7.72 15.47
N ALA A 14 -36.02 -6.59 14.98
CA ALA A 14 -35.58 -5.97 13.74
C ALA A 14 -34.14 -5.44 13.85
N LEU A 15 -33.80 -4.76 14.95
CA LEU A 15 -32.46 -4.21 15.16
C LEU A 15 -31.39 -5.30 15.20
N PHE A 16 -31.62 -6.41 15.91
CA PHE A 16 -30.67 -7.54 15.96
C PHE A 16 -30.50 -8.20 14.59
N ILE A 17 -31.58 -8.33 13.81
CA ILE A 17 -31.48 -8.85 12.43
C ILE A 17 -30.66 -7.90 11.56
N ILE A 18 -30.95 -6.60 11.58
CA ILE A 18 -30.25 -5.61 10.74
C ILE A 18 -28.77 -5.53 11.13
N SER A 19 -28.48 -5.36 12.42
CA SER A 19 -27.12 -5.33 12.99
C SER A 19 -26.35 -6.61 12.65
N GLY A 20 -26.96 -7.78 12.88
CA GLY A 20 -26.37 -9.06 12.54
C GLY A 20 -26.10 -9.22 11.03
N LEU A 21 -27.04 -8.86 10.15
CA LEU A 21 -26.84 -8.96 8.70
C LEU A 21 -25.74 -8.03 8.20
N ILE A 22 -25.61 -6.82 8.76
CA ILE A 22 -24.52 -5.89 8.39
C ILE A 22 -23.17 -6.48 8.80
N LYS A 23 -23.04 -7.02 10.02
CA LYS A 23 -21.81 -7.70 10.44
C LYS A 23 -21.57 -8.98 9.63
N LEU A 24 -22.62 -9.68 9.19
CA LEU A 24 -22.50 -10.90 8.40
C LEU A 24 -22.01 -10.64 6.97
N ASN A 25 -22.27 -9.43 6.46
CA ASN A 25 -21.72 -8.96 5.19
C ASN A 25 -20.20 -8.73 5.27
N ASP A 26 -19.64 -8.46 6.46
CA ASP A 26 -18.20 -8.29 6.69
C ASP A 26 -17.74 -8.90 8.03
N PRO A 27 -17.71 -10.24 8.15
CA PRO A 27 -17.28 -10.91 9.38
C PRO A 27 -15.77 -10.72 9.64
N VAL A 28 -14.98 -10.47 8.59
CA VAL A 28 -13.54 -10.20 8.69
C VAL A 28 -13.32 -8.87 9.39
N GLY A 29 -14.01 -7.80 8.98
CA GLY A 29 -13.98 -6.50 9.64
C GLY A 29 -14.40 -6.59 11.11
N PHE A 30 -15.49 -7.30 11.40
CA PHE A 30 -15.92 -7.52 12.79
C PHE A 30 -14.88 -8.32 13.61
N SER A 31 -14.18 -9.28 12.98
CA SER A 31 -13.11 -10.03 13.65
C SER A 31 -11.93 -9.14 14.06
N PHE A 32 -11.61 -8.09 13.29
CA PHE A 32 -10.57 -7.13 13.68
C PHE A 32 -10.97 -6.37 14.94
N LYS A 33 -12.22 -5.90 15.02
CA LYS A 33 -12.74 -5.25 16.24
C LYS A 33 -12.67 -6.17 17.46
N LEU A 34 -12.98 -7.46 17.29
CA LEU A 34 -12.83 -8.43 18.38
C LEU A 34 -11.38 -8.58 18.84
N LYS A 35 -10.40 -8.53 17.92
CA LYS A 35 -8.98 -8.56 18.29
C LYS A 35 -8.58 -7.35 19.11
N ASP A 36 -9.10 -6.17 18.78
CA ASP A 36 -8.87 -4.94 19.57
C ASP A 36 -9.41 -5.10 21.01
N TYR A 37 -10.57 -5.74 21.17
CA TYR A 37 -11.10 -6.07 22.51
C TYR A 37 -10.27 -7.12 23.24
N PHE A 38 -9.66 -8.08 22.53
CA PHE A 38 -8.84 -9.13 23.14
C PHE A 38 -7.43 -8.67 23.51
N ALA A 39 -7.02 -7.49 23.05
CA ALA A 39 -5.71 -6.91 23.34
C ALA A 39 -5.44 -6.77 24.86
N PRO A 40 -4.17 -6.85 25.29
CA PRO A 40 -3.77 -6.74 26.70
C PRO A 40 -4.26 -5.46 27.38
N GLU A 41 -4.37 -4.36 26.64
CA GLU A 41 -4.78 -3.06 27.15
C GLU A 41 -6.30 -2.94 27.39
N VAL A 42 -7.09 -3.93 26.96
CA VAL A 42 -8.56 -3.93 27.03
C VAL A 42 -9.07 -5.08 27.91
N LEU A 43 -9.05 -6.33 27.42
CA LEU A 43 -9.51 -7.51 28.18
C LEU A 43 -8.39 -8.48 28.55
N GLY A 44 -7.21 -8.41 27.92
CA GLY A 44 -6.12 -9.37 28.17
C GLY A 44 -6.48 -10.80 27.83
N LEU A 45 -7.10 -11.01 26.67
CA LEU A 45 -7.58 -12.29 26.17
C LEU A 45 -6.87 -12.69 24.87
N GLU A 46 -5.55 -12.47 24.76
CA GLU A 46 -4.85 -12.67 23.47
C GLU A 46 -4.96 -14.11 22.95
N PHE A 47 -5.17 -15.10 23.84
CA PHE A 47 -5.41 -16.49 23.46
C PHE A 47 -6.65 -16.69 22.57
N LEU A 48 -7.59 -15.72 22.54
CA LEU A 48 -8.76 -15.73 21.67
C LEU A 48 -8.50 -15.12 20.28
N VAL A 49 -7.40 -14.39 20.09
CA VAL A 49 -7.06 -13.72 18.81
C VAL A 49 -7.03 -14.69 17.61
N PRO A 50 -6.46 -15.90 17.71
CA PRO A 50 -6.51 -16.88 16.61
C PRO A 50 -7.92 -17.34 16.25
N PHE A 51 -8.86 -17.27 17.21
CA PHE A 51 -10.25 -17.70 17.05
C PHE A 51 -11.20 -16.53 16.72
N ALA A 52 -10.70 -15.29 16.63
CA ALA A 52 -11.53 -14.10 16.49
C ALA A 52 -12.49 -14.17 15.29
N LEU A 53 -12.03 -14.68 14.13
CA LEU A 53 -12.89 -14.82 12.95
C LEU A 53 -14.01 -15.86 13.16
N LEU A 54 -13.69 -17.00 13.78
CA LEU A 54 -14.69 -18.02 14.10
C LEU A 54 -15.73 -17.47 15.10
N ILE A 55 -15.26 -16.77 16.14
CA ILE A 55 -16.11 -16.12 17.14
C ILE A 55 -17.01 -15.07 16.47
N ALA A 56 -16.46 -14.23 15.60
CA ALA A 56 -17.21 -13.23 14.83
C ALA A 56 -18.36 -13.86 14.06
N ILE A 57 -18.08 -14.90 13.27
CA ILE A 57 -19.10 -15.59 12.47
C ILE A 57 -20.19 -16.20 13.37
N VAL A 58 -19.81 -16.91 14.43
CA VAL A 58 -20.78 -17.55 15.34
C VAL A 58 -21.64 -16.51 16.04
N LEU A 59 -21.04 -15.44 16.58
CA LEU A 59 -21.75 -14.39 17.30
C LEU A 59 -22.77 -13.71 16.40
N VAL A 60 -22.36 -13.36 15.19
CA VAL A 60 -23.21 -12.66 14.21
C VAL A 60 -24.38 -13.54 13.75
N ILE A 61 -24.13 -14.82 13.47
CA ILE A 61 -25.19 -15.77 13.12
C ILE A 61 -26.19 -15.91 14.29
N VAL A 62 -25.68 -16.05 15.52
CA VAL A 62 -26.52 -16.11 16.72
C VAL A 62 -27.35 -14.83 16.88
N GLU A 63 -26.78 -13.65 16.62
CA GLU A 63 -27.49 -12.37 16.67
C GLU A 63 -28.68 -12.33 15.71
N VAL A 64 -28.49 -12.70 14.44
CA VAL A 64 -29.56 -12.78 13.44
C VAL A 64 -30.62 -13.80 13.85
N LEU A 65 -30.21 -15.00 14.28
CA LEU A 65 -31.13 -16.06 14.68
C LEU A 65 -31.95 -15.69 15.92
N LEU A 66 -31.37 -15.01 16.90
CA LEU A 66 -32.08 -14.53 18.09
C LEU A 66 -33.10 -13.45 17.72
N GLY A 67 -32.76 -12.53 16.81
CA GLY A 67 -33.69 -11.54 16.30
C GLY A 67 -34.89 -12.19 15.60
N ILE A 68 -34.65 -13.17 14.71
CA ILE A 68 -35.72 -13.92 14.03
C ILE A 68 -36.53 -14.74 15.03
N ALA A 69 -35.89 -15.45 15.96
CA ALA A 69 -36.57 -16.24 16.99
C ALA A 69 -37.47 -15.37 17.87
N LEU A 70 -37.04 -14.15 18.20
CA LEU A 70 -37.83 -13.19 18.96
C LEU A 70 -39.07 -12.75 18.16
N LEU A 71 -38.91 -12.39 16.88
CA LEU A 71 -40.03 -12.01 16.01
C LEU A 71 -41.01 -13.17 15.81
N LEU A 72 -40.55 -14.41 15.68
CA LEU A 72 -41.40 -15.60 15.53
C LEU A 72 -42.01 -16.09 16.85
N GLY A 73 -41.46 -15.66 17.99
CA GLY A 73 -41.86 -16.11 19.33
C GLY A 73 -41.44 -17.56 19.59
N HIS A 74 -40.33 -17.99 18.98
CA HIS A 74 -39.76 -19.33 19.13
C HIS A 74 -38.82 -19.39 20.35
N PHE A 75 -38.75 -20.53 21.04
CA PHE A 75 -37.96 -20.75 22.27
C PHE A 75 -37.90 -19.56 23.25
N LYS A 76 -39.04 -18.88 23.47
CA LYS A 76 -39.13 -17.57 24.16
C LYS A 76 -38.22 -17.38 25.38
N LYS A 77 -38.12 -18.37 26.27
CA LYS A 77 -37.29 -18.28 27.48
C LYS A 77 -35.81 -18.21 27.11
N LEU A 78 -35.34 -19.14 26.26
CA LEU A 78 -33.96 -19.17 25.79
C LEU A 78 -33.62 -17.88 25.06
N THR A 79 -34.44 -17.49 24.08
CA THR A 79 -34.20 -16.29 23.26
C THR A 79 -34.04 -15.04 24.11
N ILE A 80 -34.95 -14.81 25.06
CA ILE A 80 -34.92 -13.58 25.89
C ILE A 80 -33.76 -13.62 26.88
N TRP A 81 -33.43 -14.77 27.46
CA TRP A 81 -32.26 -14.90 28.33
C TRP A 81 -30.95 -14.70 27.55
N SER A 82 -30.82 -15.25 26.34
CA SER A 82 -29.66 -15.04 25.48
C SER A 82 -29.51 -13.58 25.06
N LEU A 83 -30.61 -12.93 24.67
CA LEU A 83 -30.62 -11.49 24.35
C LEU A 83 -30.22 -10.65 25.55
N LEU A 84 -30.72 -10.97 26.75
CA LEU A 84 -30.39 -10.26 27.99
C LEU A 84 -28.90 -10.42 28.34
N LEU A 85 -28.36 -11.65 28.28
CA LEU A 85 -26.95 -11.90 28.54
C LEU A 85 -26.06 -11.14 27.55
N MET A 86 -26.40 -11.20 26.27
CA MET A 86 -25.62 -10.56 25.22
C MET A 86 -25.66 -9.03 25.32
N ILE A 87 -26.83 -8.43 25.57
CA ILE A 87 -26.91 -6.97 25.72
C ILE A 87 -26.21 -6.50 26.99
N VAL A 88 -26.29 -7.23 28.10
CA VAL A 88 -25.57 -6.88 29.34
C VAL A 88 -24.06 -6.93 29.11
N PHE A 89 -23.58 -7.95 28.42
CA PHE A 89 -22.17 -8.07 28.05
C PHE A 89 -21.72 -6.93 27.13
N PHE A 90 -22.45 -6.63 26.05
CA PHE A 90 -22.11 -5.52 25.16
C PHE A 90 -22.22 -4.16 25.83
N THR A 91 -23.23 -3.93 26.68
CA THR A 91 -23.36 -2.70 27.47
C THR A 91 -22.13 -2.48 28.35
N PHE A 92 -21.58 -3.55 28.94
CA PHE A 92 -20.33 -3.46 29.70
C PHE A 92 -19.14 -3.09 28.80
N LEU A 93 -19.00 -3.73 27.63
CA LEU A 93 -17.91 -3.42 26.69
C LEU A 93 -18.00 -1.99 26.15
N THR A 94 -19.19 -1.55 25.74
CA THR A 94 -19.40 -0.20 25.21
C THR A 94 -19.19 0.86 26.28
N PHE A 95 -19.59 0.61 27.52
CA PHE A 95 -19.25 1.46 28.66
C PHE A 95 -17.74 1.54 28.90
N TYR A 96 -17.05 0.39 28.92
CA TYR A 96 -15.61 0.33 29.12
C TYR A 96 -14.86 1.12 28.03
N SER A 97 -15.22 0.90 26.77
CA SER A 97 -14.67 1.65 25.63
C SER A 97 -14.91 3.16 25.75
N ALA A 98 -16.12 3.57 26.15
CA ALA A 98 -16.49 4.98 26.29
C ALA A 98 -15.85 5.69 27.49
N TYR A 99 -15.64 4.97 28.59
CA TYR A 99 -15.05 5.55 29.82
C TYR A 99 -13.53 5.61 29.75
N PHE A 100 -12.88 4.59 29.18
CA PHE A 100 -11.42 4.49 29.12
C PHE A 100 -10.82 4.91 27.76
N ASN A 101 -11.64 5.34 26.80
CA ASN A 101 -11.24 5.72 25.44
C ASN A 101 -10.33 4.68 24.75
N LYS A 102 -10.66 3.38 24.92
CA LYS A 102 -9.81 2.26 24.44
C LYS A 102 -10.11 1.80 23.02
N VAL A 103 -11.40 1.76 22.65
CA VAL A 103 -11.85 1.32 21.32
C VAL A 103 -12.81 2.38 20.80
N THR A 104 -12.49 3.00 19.67
CA THR A 104 -13.22 4.14 19.11
C THR A 104 -14.49 3.74 18.37
N ASP A 105 -14.63 2.46 17.98
CA ASP A 105 -15.81 1.92 17.31
C ASP A 105 -16.12 0.51 17.83
N CYS A 106 -17.30 0.35 18.42
CA CYS A 106 -17.77 -0.89 19.04
C CYS A 106 -18.24 -1.95 18.02
N GLY A 107 -18.24 -1.64 16.71
CA GLY A 107 -18.52 -2.58 15.63
C GLY A 107 -19.96 -3.06 15.53
N CYS A 108 -20.90 -2.41 16.24
CA CYS A 108 -22.29 -2.87 16.33
C CYS A 108 -23.02 -2.86 14.97
N PHE A 109 -22.77 -1.88 14.13
CA PHE A 109 -23.32 -1.81 12.76
C PHE A 109 -22.22 -1.89 11.69
N GLY A 110 -21.03 -2.41 12.07
CA GLY A 110 -19.84 -2.38 11.21
C GLY A 110 -19.61 -1.01 10.57
N ASP A 111 -19.08 -1.02 9.35
CA ASP A 111 -18.76 0.20 8.59
C ASP A 111 -20.00 0.92 8.02
N ALA A 112 -21.22 0.37 8.17
CA ALA A 112 -22.43 0.97 7.61
C ALA A 112 -22.90 2.20 8.39
N MET A 113 -22.72 2.19 9.72
CA MET A 113 -23.04 3.30 10.62
C MET A 113 -22.05 3.27 11.79
N PRO A 114 -20.86 3.89 11.64
CA PRO A 114 -19.91 4.01 12.74
C PRO A 114 -20.55 4.86 13.83
N LEU A 115 -20.59 4.33 15.05
CA LEU A 115 -21.13 5.00 16.22
C LEU A 115 -19.99 5.30 17.18
N THR A 116 -19.99 6.50 17.75
CA THR A 116 -19.06 6.82 18.84
C THR A 116 -19.30 5.89 20.03
N PRO A 117 -18.31 5.71 20.94
CA PRO A 117 -18.48 4.83 22.10
C PRO A 117 -19.69 5.20 22.97
N TRP A 118 -19.95 6.51 23.16
CA TRP A 118 -21.10 7.00 23.94
C TRP A 118 -22.45 6.78 23.25
N GLU A 119 -22.52 6.92 21.93
CA GLU A 119 -23.73 6.58 21.16
C GLU A 119 -24.01 5.08 21.22
N SER A 120 -22.97 4.25 21.08
CA SER A 120 -23.05 2.80 21.19
C SER A 120 -23.56 2.36 22.57
N PHE A 121 -23.01 2.93 23.64
CA PHE A 121 -23.46 2.66 25.01
C PHE A 121 -24.92 3.08 25.23
N THR A 122 -25.30 4.27 24.78
CA THR A 122 -26.68 4.77 24.93
C THR A 122 -27.68 3.86 24.21
N LYS A 123 -27.36 3.44 22.99
CA LYS A 123 -28.16 2.47 22.23
C LYS A 123 -28.29 1.14 22.96
N ASP A 124 -27.22 0.63 23.56
CA ASP A 124 -27.25 -0.62 24.33
C ASP A 124 -28.12 -0.51 25.59
N ILE A 125 -28.10 0.64 26.29
CA ILE A 125 -29.00 0.92 27.43
C ILE A 125 -30.46 0.96 26.99
N ILE A 126 -30.79 1.60 25.88
CA ILE A 126 -32.15 1.63 25.32
C ILE A 126 -32.60 0.20 25.00
N LEU A 127 -31.74 -0.59 24.34
CA LEU A 127 -32.02 -2.00 24.03
C LEU A 127 -32.20 -2.84 25.30
N LEU A 128 -31.38 -2.62 26.33
CA LEU A 128 -31.50 -3.29 27.63
C LEU A 128 -32.86 -3.01 28.27
N VAL A 129 -33.33 -1.75 28.29
CA VAL A 129 -34.65 -1.40 28.81
C VAL A 129 -35.77 -2.10 28.03
N LEU A 130 -35.69 -2.11 26.69
CA LEU A 130 -36.65 -2.82 25.84
C LEU A 130 -36.62 -4.34 26.07
N ILE A 131 -35.45 -4.92 26.30
CA ILE A 131 -35.29 -6.35 26.61
C ILE A 131 -35.84 -6.67 28.01
N LEU A 132 -35.69 -5.78 29.00
CA LEU A 132 -36.29 -5.95 30.33
C LEU A 132 -37.83 -5.95 30.25
N VAL A 133 -38.42 -5.09 29.42
CA VAL A 133 -39.85 -5.15 29.11
C VAL A 133 -40.25 -6.53 28.58
N LEU A 134 -39.48 -7.09 27.63
CA LEU A 134 -39.73 -8.42 27.08
C LEU A 134 -39.55 -9.51 28.14
N PHE A 135 -38.59 -9.35 29.04
CA PHE A 135 -38.28 -10.26 30.13
C PHE A 135 -39.39 -10.35 31.18
N PHE A 136 -40.00 -9.24 31.57
CA PHE A 136 -41.18 -9.25 32.45
C PHE A 136 -42.48 -9.52 31.67
N GLY A 137 -42.49 -9.21 30.37
CA GLY A 137 -43.62 -9.32 29.46
C GLY A 137 -43.77 -10.66 28.72
N GLN A 138 -42.97 -11.68 29.05
CA GLN A 138 -42.88 -12.95 28.29
C GLN A 138 -44.23 -13.63 28.03
N LYS A 139 -45.22 -13.42 28.90
CA LYS A 139 -46.58 -13.98 28.76
C LYS A 139 -47.34 -13.44 27.54
N TYR A 140 -46.96 -12.28 27.01
CA TYR A 140 -47.61 -11.63 25.87
C TYR A 140 -46.93 -11.94 24.53
N ILE A 141 -45.84 -12.74 24.54
CA ILE A 141 -45.13 -13.15 23.33
C ILE A 141 -45.78 -14.43 22.80
N HIS A 142 -46.72 -14.24 21.86
CA HIS A 142 -47.41 -15.35 21.20
C HIS A 142 -46.68 -15.79 19.91
N PRO A 143 -46.61 -17.10 19.64
CA PRO A 143 -46.13 -17.65 18.37
C PRO A 143 -46.95 -17.13 17.18
N ILE A 144 -46.28 -16.79 16.08
CA ILE A 144 -46.94 -16.34 14.84
C ILE A 144 -47.25 -17.51 13.89
N PHE A 145 -46.50 -18.62 14.00
CA PHE A 145 -46.67 -19.84 13.20
C PHE A 145 -46.69 -21.13 14.04
N THR A 146 -46.99 -22.25 13.39
CA THR A 146 -46.90 -23.59 13.98
C THR A 146 -45.47 -23.90 14.45
N SER A 147 -45.32 -24.88 15.36
CA SER A 147 -43.99 -25.26 15.87
C SER A 147 -43.02 -25.67 14.76
N LYS A 148 -43.50 -26.51 13.82
CA LYS A 148 -42.73 -26.95 12.65
C LYS A 148 -42.36 -25.80 11.73
N GLY A 149 -43.31 -24.88 11.45
CA GLY A 149 -43.05 -23.72 10.58
C GLY A 149 -41.98 -22.79 11.14
N ARG A 150 -42.01 -22.50 12.45
CA ARG A 150 -40.96 -21.68 13.10
C ARG A 150 -39.60 -22.36 13.10
N GLY A 151 -39.57 -23.67 13.39
CA GLY A 151 -38.33 -24.45 13.35
C GLY A 151 -37.71 -24.48 11.95
N LEU A 152 -38.54 -24.65 10.91
CA LEU A 152 -38.10 -24.58 9.51
C LEU A 152 -37.52 -23.20 9.18
N LEU A 153 -38.20 -22.11 9.54
CA LEU A 153 -37.71 -20.75 9.29
C LEU A 153 -36.37 -20.45 9.97
N ILE A 154 -36.17 -20.92 11.21
CA ILE A 154 -34.88 -20.77 11.89
C ILE A 154 -33.79 -21.59 11.18
N LEU A 155 -34.08 -22.84 10.81
CA LEU A 155 -33.13 -23.69 10.09
C LEU A 155 -32.75 -23.10 8.73
N THR A 156 -33.72 -22.61 7.95
CA THR A 156 -33.44 -21.97 6.66
C THR A 156 -32.65 -20.69 6.84
N SER A 157 -32.95 -19.89 7.87
CA SER A 157 -32.18 -18.67 8.17
C SER A 157 -30.74 -18.99 8.58
N PHE A 158 -30.54 -20.06 9.35
CA PHE A 158 -29.20 -20.52 9.73
C PHE A 158 -28.38 -20.96 8.50
N ILE A 159 -28.97 -21.78 7.63
CA ILE A 159 -28.33 -22.21 6.37
C ILE A 159 -28.03 -21.01 5.48
N ALA A 160 -28.96 -20.06 5.37
CA ALA A 160 -28.75 -18.83 4.60
C ALA A 160 -27.59 -18.01 5.18
N CYS A 161 -27.51 -17.86 6.51
CA CYS A 161 -26.42 -17.12 7.13
C CYS A 161 -25.06 -17.81 6.91
N LEU A 162 -25.00 -19.14 6.98
CA LEU A 162 -23.79 -19.90 6.63
C LEU A 162 -23.40 -19.72 5.16
N GLY A 163 -24.37 -19.72 4.25
CA GLY A 163 -24.13 -19.48 2.82
C GLY A 163 -23.58 -18.08 2.56
N ILE A 164 -24.13 -17.05 3.21
CA ILE A 164 -23.62 -15.67 3.13
C ILE A 164 -22.21 -15.59 3.71
N ALA A 165 -21.99 -16.13 4.91
CA ALA A 165 -20.67 -16.14 5.55
C ALA A 165 -19.62 -16.81 4.66
N TYR A 166 -19.94 -17.98 4.09
CA TYR A 166 -19.06 -18.66 3.14
C TYR A 166 -18.78 -17.79 1.90
N TYR A 167 -19.82 -17.19 1.32
CA TYR A 167 -19.67 -16.32 0.16
C TYR A 167 -18.73 -15.15 0.43
N VAL A 168 -18.95 -14.37 1.50
CA VAL A 168 -18.13 -13.17 1.81
C VAL A 168 -16.73 -13.48 2.36
N LEU A 169 -16.43 -14.75 2.64
CA LEU A 169 -15.07 -15.20 2.95
C LEU A 169 -14.32 -15.67 1.71
N MET A 170 -15.05 -16.16 0.69
CA MET A 170 -14.46 -16.59 -0.58
C MET A 170 -14.48 -15.47 -1.64
N HIS A 171 -15.29 -14.44 -1.43
CA HIS A 171 -15.53 -13.30 -2.30
C HIS A 171 -15.62 -12.03 -1.45
N LEU A 172 -15.59 -10.86 -2.08
CA LEU A 172 -15.75 -9.59 -1.35
C LEU A 172 -17.16 -9.45 -0.75
N PRO A 173 -17.32 -8.62 0.31
CA PRO A 173 -18.62 -8.23 0.85
C PRO A 173 -19.62 -7.83 -0.25
N ILE A 174 -20.88 -8.21 -0.07
CA ILE A 174 -21.96 -7.94 -1.05
C ILE A 174 -22.17 -6.43 -1.21
N ILE A 175 -22.10 -5.70 -0.10
CA ILE A 175 -22.19 -4.23 -0.07
C ILE A 175 -20.92 -3.70 0.58
N ASP A 176 -20.26 -2.77 -0.09
CA ASP A 176 -19.08 -2.09 0.44
C ASP A 176 -19.46 -0.74 1.05
N PHE A 177 -19.44 -0.66 2.38
CA PHE A 177 -19.74 0.57 3.13
C PHE A 177 -18.49 1.44 3.37
N ARG A 178 -17.30 0.96 2.99
CA ARG A 178 -16.03 1.61 3.32
C ARG A 178 -15.75 2.78 2.36
N PRO A 179 -14.85 3.71 2.76
CA PRO A 179 -14.45 4.84 1.92
C PRO A 179 -13.91 4.43 0.55
N TYR A 180 -13.31 3.23 0.45
CA TYR A 180 -12.70 2.68 -0.77
C TYR A 180 -13.67 1.85 -1.63
N LYS A 181 -14.96 2.18 -1.67
CA LYS A 181 -15.93 1.50 -2.55
C LYS A 181 -15.64 1.78 -4.03
N ILE A 182 -16.11 0.91 -4.91
CA ILE A 182 -16.02 1.13 -6.36
C ILE A 182 -16.63 2.48 -6.73
N GLY A 183 -15.92 3.27 -7.53
CA GLY A 183 -16.27 4.63 -7.94
C GLY A 183 -15.75 5.74 -7.01
N ALA A 184 -15.23 5.43 -5.82
CA ALA A 184 -14.58 6.42 -4.97
C ALA A 184 -13.20 6.82 -5.53
N ASN A 185 -12.83 8.09 -5.36
CA ASN A 185 -11.48 8.59 -5.67
C ASN A 185 -10.68 8.74 -4.37
N ILE A 186 -9.49 8.16 -4.33
CA ILE A 186 -8.62 8.15 -3.15
C ILE A 186 -8.10 9.56 -2.84
N GLN A 187 -7.65 10.32 -3.85
CA GLN A 187 -7.15 11.68 -3.66
C GLN A 187 -8.24 12.62 -3.15
N GLU A 188 -9.44 12.55 -3.74
CA GLU A 188 -10.59 13.32 -3.27
C GLU A 188 -10.97 12.92 -1.83
N GLY A 189 -10.94 11.63 -1.50
CA GLY A 189 -11.22 11.13 -0.16
C GLY A 189 -10.18 11.51 0.90
N MET A 190 -8.97 11.91 0.47
CA MET A 190 -7.90 12.47 1.30
C MET A 190 -8.00 13.98 1.50
N SER A 191 -8.78 14.66 0.67
CA SER A 191 -8.90 16.10 0.73
C SER A 191 -9.78 16.55 1.91
N THR A 192 -9.38 17.66 2.53
CA THR A 192 -10.20 18.37 3.51
C THR A 192 -10.93 19.51 2.80
N PRO A 193 -12.27 19.57 2.87
CA PRO A 193 -13.03 20.70 2.32
C PRO A 193 -12.61 22.05 2.94
N ASP A 194 -12.64 23.13 2.17
CA ASP A 194 -12.25 24.47 2.66
C ASP A 194 -13.15 24.97 3.81
N ASP A 195 -14.40 24.53 3.86
CA ASP A 195 -15.40 24.84 4.88
C ASP A 195 -15.43 23.82 6.04
N ALA A 196 -14.48 22.88 6.06
CA ALA A 196 -14.47 21.81 7.03
C ALA A 196 -14.28 22.35 8.47
N PRO A 197 -15.04 21.82 9.45
CA PRO A 197 -14.90 22.21 10.85
C PRO A 197 -13.46 22.03 11.34
N GLN A 198 -12.87 23.08 11.88
CA GLN A 198 -11.56 23.03 12.50
C GLN A 198 -11.68 22.52 13.95
N PRO A 199 -10.63 21.88 14.50
CA PRO A 199 -10.63 21.51 15.90
C PRO A 199 -10.65 22.77 16.78
N ILE A 200 -11.58 22.83 17.74
CA ILE A 200 -11.70 23.94 18.68
C ILE A 200 -11.19 23.45 20.05
N PHE A 201 -10.22 24.17 20.60
CA PHE A 201 -9.66 23.92 21.92
C PHE A 201 -10.06 25.05 22.86
N ASP A 202 -10.67 24.70 23.98
CA ASP A 202 -10.84 25.59 25.11
C ASP A 202 -9.61 25.50 26.00
N TYR A 203 -9.06 26.65 26.36
CA TYR A 203 -7.97 26.80 27.31
C TYR A 203 -8.57 27.33 28.61
N HIS A 204 -8.60 26.49 29.63
CA HIS A 204 -9.06 26.85 30.97
C HIS A 204 -7.87 27.33 31.80
N TRP A 205 -7.67 28.63 31.83
CA TRP A 205 -6.59 29.27 32.56
C TRP A 205 -6.99 29.50 34.01
N ARG A 206 -6.22 28.97 34.96
CA ARG A 206 -6.44 29.18 36.39
C ARG A 206 -5.57 30.32 36.89
N PHE A 207 -6.19 31.32 37.50
CA PHE A 207 -5.53 32.48 38.09
C PHE A 207 -5.91 32.65 39.56
N VAL A 208 -5.01 33.23 40.36
CA VAL A 208 -5.35 33.84 41.65
C VAL A 208 -5.60 35.33 41.43
N VAL A 209 -6.85 35.75 41.55
CA VAL A 209 -7.25 37.16 41.49
C VAL A 209 -7.82 37.55 42.85
N ASP A 210 -7.23 38.56 43.50
CA ASP A 210 -7.60 39.02 44.84
C ASP A 210 -7.65 37.91 45.91
N GLY A 211 -6.70 36.97 45.85
CA GLY A 211 -6.59 35.85 46.80
C GLY A 211 -7.62 34.73 46.61
N LYS A 212 -8.38 34.72 45.50
CA LYS A 212 -9.31 33.66 45.13
C LYS A 212 -8.95 33.07 43.77
N GLU A 213 -9.06 31.75 43.67
CA GLU A 213 -8.89 31.04 42.41
C GLU A 213 -10.06 31.31 41.46
N GLN A 214 -9.75 31.62 40.21
CA GLN A 214 -10.70 31.83 39.12
C GLN A 214 -10.22 31.10 37.87
N ILE A 215 -11.15 30.48 37.15
CA ILE A 215 -10.88 29.83 35.87
C ILE A 215 -11.48 30.70 34.76
N ILE A 216 -10.66 31.05 33.77
CA ILE A 216 -11.07 31.81 32.60
C ILE A 216 -10.87 30.94 31.38
N THR A 217 -11.91 30.79 30.56
CA THR A 217 -11.85 29.98 29.34
C THR A 217 -11.64 30.87 28.12
N THR A 218 -10.66 30.54 27.28
CA THR A 218 -10.44 31.20 25.97
C THR A 218 -10.22 30.15 24.88
N GLN A 219 -10.29 30.56 23.62
CA GLN A 219 -10.02 29.70 22.45
C GLN A 219 -8.65 30.01 21.83
N GLY A 220 -7.61 30.05 22.69
CA GLY A 220 -6.21 30.23 22.29
C GLY A 220 -5.56 31.52 22.78
N ASP A 221 -6.34 32.58 22.96
CA ASP A 221 -5.82 33.87 23.44
C ASP A 221 -5.51 33.84 24.94
N TYR A 222 -4.40 34.46 25.36
CA TYR A 222 -4.09 34.60 26.78
C TYR A 222 -5.04 35.61 27.47
N PRO A 223 -5.69 35.25 28.59
CA PRO A 223 -6.62 36.13 29.29
C PRO A 223 -5.98 37.43 29.79
N GLN A 224 -6.60 38.57 29.51
CA GLN A 224 -6.17 39.89 30.00
C GLN A 224 -6.72 40.15 31.42
N VAL A 225 -6.19 39.42 32.42
CA VAL A 225 -6.55 39.59 33.84
C VAL A 225 -5.34 39.91 34.71
N HIS A 226 -5.57 40.73 35.73
CA HIS A 226 -4.56 41.08 36.75
C HIS A 226 -4.61 40.05 37.89
N GLY A 227 -3.86 38.96 37.76
CA GLY A 227 -3.73 37.91 38.76
C GLY A 227 -2.48 37.06 38.55
N GLU A 228 -2.15 36.21 39.53
CA GLU A 228 -1.05 35.26 39.41
C GLU A 228 -1.52 34.01 38.65
N PHE A 229 -0.84 33.66 37.56
CA PHE A 229 -1.14 32.46 36.76
C PHE A 229 -0.70 31.19 37.49
N ILE A 230 -1.58 30.20 37.55
CA ILE A 230 -1.30 28.89 38.17
C ILE A 230 -0.98 27.86 37.08
N ASP A 231 -1.98 27.51 36.27
CA ASP A 231 -1.89 26.51 35.21
C ASP A 231 -2.93 26.77 34.10
N VAL A 232 -2.76 26.07 32.98
CA VAL A 232 -3.73 26.06 31.89
C VAL A 232 -4.06 24.61 31.55
N GLU A 233 -5.34 24.30 31.54
CA GLU A 233 -5.85 23.00 31.09
C GLU A 233 -6.47 23.18 29.71
N THR A 234 -5.93 22.49 28.71
CA THR A 234 -6.48 22.51 27.35
C THR A 234 -7.46 21.36 27.19
N LYS A 235 -8.68 21.68 26.74
CA LYS A 235 -9.73 20.70 26.47
C LYS A 235 -10.22 20.88 25.04
N MET A 236 -10.12 19.83 24.23
CA MET A 236 -10.75 19.83 22.91
C MET A 236 -12.27 19.81 23.09
N VAL A 237 -12.95 20.81 22.52
CA VAL A 237 -14.42 20.96 22.59
C VAL A 237 -15.07 20.48 21.31
N GLN A 238 -14.38 20.61 20.18
CA GLN A 238 -14.82 20.16 18.88
C GLN A 238 -13.66 19.46 18.18
N GLU A 239 -13.88 18.23 17.72
CA GLU A 239 -12.93 17.55 16.83
C GLU A 239 -12.92 18.23 15.46
N GLY A 240 -11.75 18.27 14.83
CA GLY A 240 -11.62 18.71 13.45
C GLY A 240 -12.21 17.69 12.48
N TYR A 241 -12.55 18.13 11.29
CA TYR A 241 -12.89 17.22 10.21
C TYR A 241 -11.72 16.28 9.90
N VAL A 242 -12.00 14.98 9.92
CA VAL A 242 -11.06 13.95 9.50
C VAL A 242 -11.51 13.42 8.14
N PRO A 243 -10.68 13.52 7.09
CA PRO A 243 -11.01 12.96 5.79
C PRO A 243 -11.34 11.46 5.87
N PRO A 244 -12.32 10.98 5.07
CA PRO A 244 -12.68 9.57 5.03
C PRO A 244 -11.50 8.64 4.73
N ILE A 245 -10.48 9.14 4.04
CA ILE A 245 -9.20 8.46 3.80
C ILE A 245 -8.09 9.37 4.32
N HIS A 246 -7.31 8.95 5.32
CA HIS A 246 -6.25 9.79 5.92
C HIS A 246 -4.89 9.10 5.99
N ASP A 247 -4.86 7.77 6.09
CA ASP A 247 -3.64 6.98 6.26
C ASP A 247 -3.19 6.27 4.95
N PHE A 248 -3.66 6.72 3.79
CA PHE A 248 -3.23 6.15 2.52
C PHE A 248 -1.90 6.74 2.07
N MET A 249 -0.91 5.87 1.93
CA MET A 249 0.42 6.20 1.44
C MET A 249 0.97 5.06 0.58
N ILE A 250 1.86 5.40 -0.34
CA ILE A 250 2.61 4.46 -1.18
C ILE A 250 4.09 4.84 -1.03
N GLU A 251 4.76 4.23 -0.06
CA GLU A 251 6.17 4.53 0.24
C GLU A 251 7.08 3.38 -0.15
N ARG A 252 8.29 3.68 -0.65
CA ARG A 252 9.34 2.68 -0.81
C ARG A 252 10.71 3.34 -0.70
N ASP A 253 11.65 2.65 -0.03
CA ASP A 253 13.04 3.11 0.14
C ASP A 253 13.16 4.50 0.81
N GLY A 254 12.16 4.93 1.59
CA GLY A 254 12.09 6.24 2.24
C GLY A 254 11.58 7.38 1.36
N GLU A 255 11.10 7.06 0.16
CA GLU A 255 10.48 8.00 -0.77
C GLU A 255 8.96 7.77 -0.87
N ASP A 256 8.21 8.87 -0.91
CA ASP A 256 6.75 8.87 -1.08
C ASP A 256 6.37 8.93 -2.57
N TYR A 257 5.69 7.90 -3.05
CA TYR A 257 5.19 7.74 -4.42
C TYR A 257 3.67 7.93 -4.52
N THR A 258 3.00 8.36 -3.45
CA THR A 258 1.52 8.43 -3.37
C THR A 258 0.93 9.25 -4.50
N SER A 259 1.40 10.49 -4.69
CA SER A 259 0.90 11.37 -5.76
C SER A 259 1.19 10.81 -7.15
N HIS A 260 2.39 10.24 -7.35
CA HIS A 260 2.80 9.66 -8.63
C HIS A 260 1.85 8.57 -9.11
N TYR A 261 1.55 7.60 -8.23
CA TYR A 261 0.68 6.48 -8.58
C TYR A 261 -0.80 6.83 -8.60
N LEU A 262 -1.23 7.79 -7.77
CA LEU A 262 -2.62 8.24 -7.79
C LEU A 262 -2.94 9.15 -8.98
N GLU A 263 -1.95 9.77 -9.63
CA GLU A 263 -2.15 10.50 -10.90
C GLU A 263 -2.10 9.58 -12.14
N GLU A 264 -1.73 8.32 -11.93
CA GLU A 264 -1.51 7.37 -13.01
C GLU A 264 -2.82 6.78 -13.57
N GLU A 265 -2.88 6.62 -14.88
CA GLU A 265 -3.99 5.95 -15.56
C GLU A 265 -3.74 4.44 -15.62
N ASN A 266 -4.80 3.63 -15.50
CA ASN A 266 -4.74 2.17 -15.67
C ASN A 266 -3.69 1.47 -14.77
N LEU A 267 -3.75 1.72 -13.46
CA LEU A 267 -2.89 1.12 -12.46
C LEU A 267 -3.58 -0.09 -11.81
N ILE A 268 -2.92 -1.24 -11.81
CA ILE A 268 -3.33 -2.40 -11.00
C ILE A 268 -2.53 -2.43 -9.70
N VAL A 269 -3.25 -2.52 -8.59
CA VAL A 269 -2.68 -2.58 -7.25
C VAL A 269 -3.04 -3.91 -6.60
N VAL A 270 -2.04 -4.70 -6.24
CA VAL A 270 -2.19 -5.93 -5.46
C VAL A 270 -2.08 -5.59 -3.98
N ILE A 271 -3.16 -5.79 -3.22
CA ILE A 271 -3.20 -5.50 -1.79
C ILE A 271 -2.89 -6.76 -1.00
N ALA A 272 -1.82 -6.76 -0.21
CA ALA A 272 -1.50 -7.82 0.73
C ALA A 272 -1.21 -7.21 2.11
N TYR A 273 -2.25 -6.93 2.90
CA TYR A 273 -2.11 -6.13 4.13
C TYR A 273 -1.04 -6.65 5.09
N SER A 274 -0.91 -7.98 5.22
CA SER A 274 0.15 -8.62 6.01
C SER A 274 0.50 -9.98 5.41
N LEU A 275 1.79 -10.19 5.12
CA LEU A 275 2.30 -11.43 4.56
C LEU A 275 2.31 -12.59 5.55
N GLY A 276 2.31 -12.31 6.86
CA GLY A 276 2.14 -13.34 7.88
C GLY A 276 0.76 -14.00 7.85
N ASN A 277 -0.24 -13.29 7.33
CA ASN A 277 -1.65 -13.72 7.28
C ASN A 277 -2.19 -13.85 5.84
N THR A 278 -1.32 -13.84 4.83
CA THR A 278 -1.73 -13.87 3.43
C THR A 278 -2.03 -15.28 2.95
N GLU A 279 -3.05 -15.42 2.10
CA GLU A 279 -3.46 -16.66 1.47
C GLU A 279 -2.57 -16.97 0.27
N LYS A 280 -1.56 -17.80 0.55
CA LYS A 280 -0.53 -18.21 -0.41
C LYS A 280 -1.09 -18.82 -1.71
N ASP A 281 -2.21 -19.53 -1.62
CA ASP A 281 -2.86 -20.17 -2.76
C ASP A 281 -3.45 -19.16 -3.78
N GLY A 282 -3.61 -17.89 -3.39
CA GLY A 282 -4.12 -16.83 -4.28
C GLY A 282 -3.08 -16.28 -5.26
N TYR A 283 -1.78 -16.37 -4.95
CA TYR A 283 -0.75 -15.73 -5.76
C TYR A 283 -0.58 -16.29 -7.18
N PRO A 284 -0.78 -17.59 -7.47
CA PRO A 284 -0.81 -18.07 -8.86
C PRO A 284 -1.88 -17.38 -9.71
N ALA A 285 -3.06 -17.12 -9.15
CA ALA A 285 -4.13 -16.39 -9.84
C ALA A 285 -3.79 -14.91 -10.01
N VAL A 286 -3.29 -14.25 -8.95
CA VAL A 286 -2.81 -12.86 -8.98
C VAL A 286 -1.71 -12.69 -10.02
N LYS A 287 -0.73 -13.61 -10.06
CA LYS A 287 0.36 -13.59 -11.03
C LYS A 287 -0.17 -13.65 -12.47
N LYS A 288 -1.11 -14.55 -12.74
CA LYS A 288 -1.67 -14.70 -14.08
C LYS A 288 -2.29 -13.40 -14.58
N VAL A 289 -3.10 -12.74 -13.76
CA VAL A 289 -3.82 -11.53 -14.16
C VAL A 289 -2.94 -10.28 -14.17
N THR A 290 -1.94 -10.20 -13.28
CA THR A 290 -0.97 -9.11 -13.31
C THR A 290 0.01 -9.22 -14.49
N ASP A 291 0.41 -10.44 -14.87
CA ASP A 291 1.17 -10.67 -16.10
C ASP A 291 0.38 -10.26 -17.36
N GLU A 292 -0.93 -10.53 -17.39
CA GLU A 292 -1.83 -10.10 -18.46
C GLU A 292 -2.00 -8.58 -18.48
N ALA A 293 -2.17 -7.95 -17.31
CA ALA A 293 -2.26 -6.50 -17.18
C ALA A 293 -1.00 -5.80 -17.74
N LEU A 294 0.20 -6.27 -17.35
CA LEU A 294 1.47 -5.76 -17.87
C LEU A 294 1.57 -5.86 -19.39
N LYS A 295 1.10 -6.97 -19.98
CA LYS A 295 1.06 -7.16 -21.44
C LYS A 295 0.04 -6.26 -22.12
N ASN A 296 -1.08 -5.97 -21.45
CA ASN A 296 -2.11 -5.08 -21.95
C ASN A 296 -1.78 -3.60 -21.74
N GLY A 297 -0.63 -3.27 -21.15
CA GLY A 297 -0.10 -1.91 -21.03
C GLY A 297 -0.35 -1.24 -19.68
N TYR A 298 -0.94 -1.95 -18.72
CA TYR A 298 -1.13 -1.48 -17.35
C TYR A 298 0.19 -1.49 -16.59
N ASN A 299 0.31 -0.57 -15.64
CA ASN A 299 1.33 -0.68 -14.61
C ASN A 299 0.77 -1.45 -13.42
N VAL A 300 1.68 -2.16 -12.73
CA VAL A 300 1.31 -3.03 -11.62
C VAL A 300 2.23 -2.78 -10.44
N ILE A 301 1.64 -2.56 -9.27
CA ILE A 301 2.34 -2.47 -7.99
C ILE A 301 1.65 -3.36 -6.95
N GLY A 302 2.36 -3.67 -5.87
CA GLY A 302 1.78 -4.26 -4.66
C GLY A 302 1.82 -3.28 -3.50
N LEU A 303 0.87 -3.37 -2.57
CA LEU A 303 0.93 -2.66 -1.29
C LEU A 303 0.89 -3.66 -0.13
N SER A 304 1.75 -3.47 0.87
CA SER A 304 1.81 -4.30 2.07
C SER A 304 2.32 -3.51 3.28
N ALA A 305 1.86 -3.85 4.48
CA ALA A 305 2.47 -3.36 5.72
C ALA A 305 3.66 -4.21 6.18
N SER A 306 4.01 -5.27 5.45
CA SER A 306 5.13 -6.17 5.78
C SER A 306 6.47 -5.58 5.32
N SER A 307 7.56 -6.08 5.91
CA SER A 307 8.91 -5.62 5.55
C SER A 307 9.22 -5.83 4.07
N GLN A 308 10.04 -4.94 3.51
CA GLN A 308 10.49 -5.03 2.12
C GLN A 308 11.13 -6.39 1.83
N GLU A 309 11.99 -6.90 2.72
CA GLU A 309 12.59 -8.23 2.64
C GLU A 309 11.53 -9.34 2.45
N SER A 310 10.46 -9.33 3.26
CA SER A 310 9.39 -10.33 3.16
C SER A 310 8.64 -10.23 1.83
N THR A 311 8.38 -9.00 1.37
CA THR A 311 7.67 -8.77 0.11
C THR A 311 8.51 -9.13 -1.11
N GLU A 312 9.82 -8.94 -1.05
CA GLU A 312 10.75 -9.30 -2.12
C GLU A 312 10.91 -10.82 -2.21
N ALA A 313 11.04 -11.51 -1.07
CA ALA A 313 11.06 -12.96 -1.02
C ALA A 313 9.76 -13.57 -1.60
N LEU A 314 8.60 -13.03 -1.24
CA LEU A 314 7.31 -13.44 -1.81
C LEU A 314 7.25 -13.22 -3.32
N ALA A 315 7.67 -12.05 -3.79
CA ALA A 315 7.69 -11.74 -5.23
C ALA A 315 8.60 -12.71 -5.99
N GLU A 316 9.72 -13.11 -5.41
CA GLU A 316 10.63 -14.12 -5.97
C GLU A 316 9.98 -15.51 -6.03
N ASP A 317 9.43 -15.97 -4.90
CA ASP A 317 8.80 -17.29 -4.74
C ASP A 317 7.67 -17.51 -5.76
N TYR A 318 6.79 -16.52 -5.90
CA TYR A 318 5.64 -16.58 -6.82
C TYR A 318 5.93 -16.01 -8.20
N LYS A 319 7.17 -15.56 -8.44
CA LYS A 319 7.63 -15.00 -9.73
C LYS A 319 6.77 -13.82 -10.19
N LEU A 320 6.44 -12.94 -9.26
CA LEU A 320 5.65 -11.73 -9.48
C LEU A 320 6.51 -10.69 -10.22
N ASN A 321 5.93 -10.02 -11.21
CA ASN A 321 6.65 -9.08 -12.09
C ASN A 321 6.47 -7.61 -11.68
N PHE A 322 6.15 -7.38 -10.41
CA PHE A 322 5.91 -6.06 -9.82
C PHE A 322 6.57 -5.98 -8.43
N LYS A 323 6.70 -4.75 -7.94
CA LYS A 323 7.29 -4.44 -6.63
C LYS A 323 6.22 -4.07 -5.62
N PHE A 324 6.48 -4.38 -4.35
CA PHE A 324 5.63 -3.94 -3.25
C PHE A 324 6.10 -2.59 -2.68
N TYR A 325 5.15 -1.79 -2.23
CA TYR A 325 5.33 -0.54 -1.53
C TYR A 325 4.66 -0.65 -0.16
N PHE A 326 5.18 0.11 0.80
CA PHE A 326 4.64 0.18 2.14
C PHE A 326 3.36 1.02 2.17
N CYS A 327 2.39 0.52 2.92
CA CYS A 327 1.15 1.21 3.31
C CYS A 327 0.65 0.58 4.62
N ASP A 328 -0.01 1.37 5.48
CA ASP A 328 -0.44 0.91 6.81
C ASP A 328 -1.43 -0.28 6.74
N GLU A 329 -1.30 -1.21 7.69
CA GLU A 329 -2.09 -2.43 7.71
C GLU A 329 -3.59 -2.15 7.89
N THR A 330 -3.95 -1.16 8.70
CA THR A 330 -5.35 -0.74 8.95
C THR A 330 -5.94 -0.16 7.67
N THR A 331 -5.18 0.67 6.96
CA THR A 331 -5.56 1.21 5.65
C THR A 331 -5.79 0.09 4.65
N LEU A 332 -4.84 -0.83 4.49
CA LEU A 332 -4.94 -1.94 3.54
C LEU A 332 -6.10 -2.90 3.85
N LYS A 333 -6.34 -3.21 5.13
CA LYS A 333 -7.53 -3.95 5.58
C LYS A 333 -8.79 -3.23 5.15
N THR A 334 -8.86 -1.90 5.32
CA THR A 334 -10.01 -1.07 4.97
C THR A 334 -10.25 -1.01 3.46
N ILE A 335 -9.19 -1.02 2.64
CA ILE A 335 -9.31 -1.05 1.18
C ILE A 335 -10.03 -2.32 0.74
N VAL A 336 -9.59 -3.52 1.12
CA VAL A 336 -10.14 -4.76 0.57
C VAL A 336 -10.13 -5.90 1.59
N ARG A 337 -11.23 -6.66 1.67
CA ARG A 337 -11.35 -7.84 2.55
C ARG A 337 -10.82 -9.09 1.83
N SER A 338 -9.59 -9.01 1.33
CA SER A 338 -8.90 -10.08 0.61
C SER A 338 -7.40 -9.93 0.81
N ASN A 339 -6.69 -11.02 1.02
CA ASN A 339 -5.24 -11.00 1.22
C ASN A 339 -4.58 -12.21 0.54
N PRO A 340 -4.17 -12.12 -0.73
CA PRO A 340 -4.10 -10.90 -1.53
C PRO A 340 -5.45 -10.46 -2.11
N GLY A 341 -5.65 -9.17 -2.33
CA GLY A 341 -6.75 -8.59 -3.10
C GLY A 341 -6.25 -7.83 -4.33
N ILE A 342 -7.11 -7.57 -5.29
CA ILE A 342 -6.77 -6.83 -6.52
C ILE A 342 -7.64 -5.59 -6.62
N LEU A 343 -7.02 -4.47 -6.95
CA LEU A 343 -7.64 -3.16 -7.11
C LEU A 343 -7.21 -2.58 -8.47
N GLU A 344 -8.16 -2.07 -9.24
CA GLU A 344 -7.89 -1.28 -10.44
C GLU A 344 -8.15 0.20 -10.12
N LEU A 345 -7.14 1.03 -10.38
CA LEU A 345 -7.17 2.47 -10.20
C LEU A 345 -6.99 3.18 -11.55
N ASP A 346 -7.73 4.26 -11.73
CA ASP A 346 -7.55 5.21 -12.83
C ASP A 346 -7.57 6.62 -12.25
N LYS A 347 -6.41 7.29 -12.22
CA LYS A 347 -6.22 8.60 -11.56
C LYS A 347 -6.78 8.64 -10.14
N GLY A 348 -6.46 7.59 -9.37
CA GLY A 348 -6.91 7.43 -7.99
C GLY A 348 -8.37 7.00 -7.84
N THR A 349 -9.16 6.92 -8.92
CA THR A 349 -10.53 6.41 -8.89
C THR A 349 -10.54 4.88 -8.96
N ILE A 350 -11.25 4.27 -8.02
CA ILE A 350 -11.41 2.82 -7.94
C ILE A 350 -12.37 2.34 -9.03
N LYS A 351 -11.85 1.64 -10.04
CA LYS A 351 -12.64 1.09 -11.15
C LYS A 351 -13.16 -0.30 -10.84
N GLN A 352 -12.33 -1.15 -10.23
CA GLN A 352 -12.70 -2.51 -9.87
C GLN A 352 -11.98 -2.97 -8.61
N LYS A 353 -12.63 -3.87 -7.86
CA LYS A 353 -12.09 -4.52 -6.65
C LYS A 353 -12.44 -5.99 -6.69
N LEU A 354 -11.46 -6.85 -6.48
CA LEU A 354 -11.64 -8.30 -6.57
C LEU A 354 -10.95 -9.02 -5.42
N HIS A 355 -11.61 -10.08 -4.96
CA HIS A 355 -10.99 -11.13 -4.17
C HIS A 355 -10.07 -11.96 -5.08
N TRP A 356 -9.03 -12.60 -4.55
CA TRP A 356 -8.12 -13.41 -5.38
C TRP A 356 -8.84 -14.59 -6.08
N ASN A 357 -9.89 -15.16 -5.47
CA ASN A 357 -10.77 -16.15 -6.11
C ASN A 357 -11.47 -15.62 -7.38
N ASP A 358 -11.70 -14.32 -7.43
CA ASP A 358 -12.36 -13.62 -8.53
C ASP A 358 -11.37 -12.95 -9.48
N ALA A 359 -10.06 -13.18 -9.34
CA ALA A 359 -9.03 -12.54 -10.16
C ALA A 359 -9.33 -12.67 -11.67
N HIS A 360 -9.87 -13.81 -12.10
CA HIS A 360 -10.25 -14.07 -13.50
C HIS A 360 -11.36 -13.15 -14.05
N LYS A 361 -12.05 -12.39 -13.20
CA LYS A 361 -13.06 -11.38 -13.57
C LYS A 361 -12.45 -9.99 -13.77
N LEU A 362 -11.13 -9.84 -13.60
CA LEU A 362 -10.44 -8.57 -13.84
C LEU A 362 -10.61 -8.16 -15.29
N GLU A 363 -11.20 -6.99 -15.52
CA GLU A 363 -11.40 -6.45 -16.85
C GLU A 363 -10.14 -5.70 -17.28
N LEU A 364 -9.46 -6.19 -18.33
CA LEU A 364 -8.19 -5.64 -18.80
C LEU A 364 -8.26 -5.29 -20.29
N PRO A 365 -8.99 -4.25 -20.71
CA PRO A 365 -8.95 -3.77 -22.09
C PRO A 365 -7.51 -3.49 -22.55
N VAL A 366 -7.19 -3.85 -23.79
CA VAL A 366 -5.85 -3.64 -24.35
C VAL A 366 -5.62 -2.14 -24.60
N LEU A 367 -4.60 -1.58 -23.94
CA LEU A 367 -4.24 -0.16 -24.05
C LEU A 367 -3.35 0.12 -25.27
N GLN A 368 -3.21 1.39 -25.64
CA GLN A 368 -2.40 1.78 -26.81
C GLN A 368 -0.91 1.46 -26.66
N ASN A 369 -0.41 1.46 -25.42
CA ASN A 369 0.96 1.15 -25.05
C ASN A 369 1.19 -0.36 -24.76
N ALA A 370 0.21 -1.22 -25.06
CA ALA A 370 0.29 -2.65 -24.81
C ALA A 370 1.51 -3.31 -25.47
N LYS A 371 2.07 -4.31 -24.78
CA LYS A 371 3.26 -5.06 -25.18
C LYS A 371 2.95 -6.56 -25.11
N PRO A 372 2.20 -7.12 -26.08
CA PRO A 372 1.80 -8.53 -26.05
C PRO A 372 2.99 -9.49 -26.11
N SER A 373 4.11 -9.05 -26.69
CA SER A 373 5.37 -9.81 -26.81
C SER A 373 6.28 -9.73 -25.58
N LEU A 374 5.84 -9.09 -24.49
CA LEU A 374 6.66 -8.91 -23.28
C LEU A 374 7.08 -10.26 -22.68
N ASP A 375 8.38 -10.52 -22.63
CA ASP A 375 8.97 -11.71 -22.00
C ASP A 375 9.24 -11.41 -20.53
N LEU A 376 8.21 -11.62 -19.72
CA LEU A 376 8.24 -11.34 -18.28
C LEU A 376 9.30 -12.17 -17.52
N ASN A 377 9.59 -13.39 -17.99
CA ASN A 377 10.65 -14.19 -17.38
C ASN A 377 12.03 -13.57 -17.62
N MET A 378 12.29 -13.12 -18.85
CA MET A 378 13.52 -12.42 -19.17
C MET A 378 13.60 -11.06 -18.48
N LYS A 379 12.50 -10.30 -18.45
CA LYS A 379 12.39 -9.05 -17.69
C LYS A 379 12.86 -9.25 -16.25
N ARG A 380 12.25 -10.20 -15.55
CA ARG A 380 12.57 -10.49 -14.14
C ARG A 380 14.02 -10.90 -13.93
N HIS A 381 14.60 -11.68 -14.84
CA HIS A 381 16.01 -12.06 -14.76
C HIS A 381 16.91 -10.84 -14.98
N LEU A 382 16.59 -9.97 -15.94
CA LEU A 382 17.32 -8.71 -16.14
C LEU A 382 17.19 -7.78 -14.94
N ASP A 383 16.01 -7.65 -14.34
CA ASP A 383 15.83 -6.85 -13.12
C ASP A 383 16.74 -7.35 -11.98
N SER A 384 16.85 -8.67 -11.81
CA SER A 384 17.78 -9.29 -10.85
C SER A 384 19.24 -8.99 -11.20
N ILE A 385 19.62 -9.10 -12.48
CA ILE A 385 20.97 -8.73 -12.95
C ILE A 385 21.27 -7.26 -12.66
N GLY A 386 20.33 -6.35 -12.93
CA GLY A 386 20.51 -4.92 -12.67
C GLY A 386 20.70 -4.62 -11.18
N ALA A 387 19.95 -5.27 -10.30
CA ALA A 387 20.12 -5.14 -8.86
C ALA A 387 21.49 -5.66 -8.39
N LEU A 388 21.90 -6.84 -8.86
CA LEU A 388 23.18 -7.47 -8.50
C LEU A 388 24.39 -6.72 -9.09
N ASP A 389 24.27 -6.18 -10.30
CA ASP A 389 25.32 -5.39 -10.96
C ASP A 389 25.69 -4.14 -10.15
N GLN A 390 24.72 -3.51 -9.49
CA GLN A 390 24.95 -2.32 -8.68
C GLN A 390 25.32 -2.61 -7.22
N LYS A 391 25.16 -3.87 -6.77
CA LYS A 391 25.31 -4.29 -5.36
C LYS A 391 26.67 -3.89 -4.77
N TYR A 392 27.77 -4.43 -5.29
CA TYR A 392 29.10 -4.16 -4.73
C TYR A 392 29.65 -2.79 -5.16
N ARG A 393 29.18 -2.23 -6.29
CA ARG A 393 29.55 -0.89 -6.74
C ARG A 393 29.16 0.19 -5.73
N LYS A 394 27.95 0.12 -5.16
CA LYS A 394 27.51 1.03 -4.10
C LYS A 394 28.40 0.93 -2.85
N LEU A 395 28.79 -0.29 -2.45
CA LEU A 395 29.68 -0.50 -1.31
C LEU A 395 31.11 0.02 -1.55
N MET A 396 31.60 -0.05 -2.79
CA MET A 396 32.91 0.51 -3.17
C MET A 396 32.93 2.04 -3.14
N GLN A 397 31.78 2.70 -3.31
CA GLN A 397 31.65 4.16 -3.25
C GLN A 397 31.57 4.73 -1.82
N ALA A 398 31.38 3.88 -0.81
CA ALA A 398 31.36 4.31 0.59
C ALA A 398 32.69 4.98 0.97
N LYS A 399 32.59 6.12 1.66
CA LYS A 399 33.74 6.98 2.01
C LYS A 399 34.46 6.51 3.28
N SER A 400 33.79 5.69 4.11
CA SER A 400 34.39 5.10 5.31
C SER A 400 33.96 3.65 5.53
N PRO A 401 34.70 2.88 6.35
CA PRO A 401 34.31 1.53 6.75
C PRO A 401 32.95 1.48 7.47
N GLU A 402 32.63 2.49 8.28
CA GLU A 402 31.35 2.57 9.00
C GLU A 402 30.18 2.79 8.05
N GLU A 403 30.33 3.69 7.07
CA GLU A 403 29.33 3.91 6.02
C GLU A 403 29.11 2.63 5.20
N ARG A 404 30.21 1.92 4.88
CA ARG A 404 30.13 0.65 4.17
C ARG A 404 29.40 -0.43 4.97
N ALA A 405 29.68 -0.54 6.27
CA ALA A 405 29.01 -1.50 7.16
C ALA A 405 27.50 -1.20 7.25
N ALA A 406 27.13 0.06 7.48
CA ALA A 406 25.72 0.48 7.53
C ALA A 406 24.99 0.20 6.20
N LEU A 407 25.64 0.46 5.06
CA LEU A 407 25.09 0.10 3.73
C LEU A 407 24.95 -1.42 3.57
N GLY A 408 25.95 -2.19 3.96
CA GLY A 408 25.93 -3.65 3.91
C GLY A 408 24.80 -4.24 4.73
N GLU A 409 24.64 -3.79 5.98
CA GLU A 409 23.55 -4.19 6.87
C GLU A 409 22.17 -3.82 6.31
N LYS A 410 22.02 -2.59 5.79
CA LYS A 410 20.78 -2.16 5.12
C LYS A 410 20.42 -3.02 3.90
N MET A 411 21.44 -3.55 3.22
CA MET A 411 21.29 -4.45 2.08
C MET A 411 21.13 -5.93 2.48
N GLY A 412 21.06 -6.24 3.78
CA GLY A 412 20.92 -7.60 4.30
C GLY A 412 22.17 -8.47 4.13
N LEU A 413 23.34 -7.85 4.04
CA LEU A 413 24.60 -8.55 3.78
C LEU A 413 25.30 -8.97 5.06
N THR A 414 25.95 -10.13 4.99
CA THR A 414 26.86 -10.56 6.05
C THR A 414 28.12 -9.72 6.08
N GLU A 415 28.79 -9.69 7.23
CA GLU A 415 30.07 -8.97 7.38
C GLU A 415 31.09 -9.37 6.33
N ALA A 416 31.19 -10.66 6.01
CA ALA A 416 32.09 -11.17 4.99
C ALA A 416 31.77 -10.63 3.58
N GLU A 417 30.49 -10.37 3.27
CA GLU A 417 30.06 -9.87 1.96
C GLU A 417 30.35 -8.38 1.77
N TYR A 418 30.25 -7.56 2.81
CA TYR A 418 30.53 -6.12 2.70
C TYR A 418 31.97 -5.73 3.04
N SER A 419 32.72 -6.56 3.79
CA SER A 419 34.12 -6.29 4.15
C SER A 419 35.14 -6.99 3.26
N GLY A 420 34.71 -7.94 2.42
CA GLY A 420 35.58 -8.69 1.52
C GLY A 420 36.16 -7.90 0.35
N ASP A 421 36.82 -8.61 -0.58
CA ASP A 421 37.33 -8.04 -1.83
C ASP A 421 36.17 -7.76 -2.80
N LEU A 422 35.55 -6.59 -2.63
CA LEU A 422 34.39 -6.14 -3.41
C LEU A 422 34.68 -6.11 -4.91
N TRP A 423 35.91 -5.75 -5.32
CA TRP A 423 36.28 -5.71 -6.73
C TRP A 423 36.31 -7.11 -7.33
N LYS A 424 36.92 -8.07 -6.64
CA LYS A 424 36.93 -9.47 -7.09
C LYS A 424 35.52 -10.06 -7.17
N MET A 425 34.66 -9.77 -6.19
CA MET A 425 33.25 -10.19 -6.24
C MET A 425 32.51 -9.55 -7.42
N GLN A 426 32.77 -8.27 -7.68
CA GLN A 426 32.17 -7.57 -8.80
C GLN A 426 32.60 -8.15 -10.16
N VAL A 427 33.88 -8.47 -10.34
CA VAL A 427 34.39 -9.08 -11.58
C VAL A 427 33.71 -10.42 -11.88
N VAL A 428 33.43 -11.22 -10.85
CA VAL A 428 32.70 -12.49 -11.00
C VAL A 428 31.26 -12.25 -11.47
N ILE A 429 30.58 -11.27 -10.87
CA ILE A 429 29.23 -10.85 -11.28
C ILE A 429 29.22 -10.34 -12.71
N ASP A 430 30.13 -9.43 -13.07
CA ASP A 430 30.21 -8.83 -14.40
C ASP A 430 30.40 -9.91 -15.48
N SER A 431 31.29 -10.88 -15.22
CA SER A 431 31.52 -12.02 -16.12
C SER A 431 30.27 -12.90 -16.27
N SER A 432 29.62 -13.25 -15.17
CA SER A 432 28.38 -14.05 -15.17
C SER A 432 27.24 -13.34 -15.92
N ASN A 433 27.04 -12.06 -15.62
CA ASN A 433 26.03 -11.21 -16.26
C ASN A 433 26.29 -11.11 -17.76
N MET A 434 27.53 -10.83 -18.17
CA MET A 434 27.88 -10.73 -19.58
C MET A 434 27.65 -12.04 -20.34
N ASN A 435 27.92 -13.20 -19.73
CA ASN A 435 27.63 -14.50 -20.37
C ASN A 435 26.14 -14.71 -20.64
N TYR A 436 25.26 -14.21 -19.75
CA TYR A 436 23.82 -14.27 -19.98
C TYR A 436 23.37 -13.27 -21.06
N ILE A 437 23.82 -12.02 -20.97
CA ILE A 437 23.50 -10.96 -21.95
C ILE A 437 23.97 -11.33 -23.36
N GLU A 438 25.17 -11.92 -23.48
CA GLU A 438 25.72 -12.38 -24.76
C GLU A 438 24.85 -13.46 -25.42
N LYS A 439 24.30 -14.39 -24.64
CA LYS A 439 23.35 -15.38 -25.18
C LYS A 439 22.10 -14.71 -25.74
N ILE A 440 21.60 -13.66 -25.08
CA ILE A 440 20.44 -12.90 -25.57
C ILE A 440 20.80 -12.16 -26.85
N PHE A 441 21.92 -11.42 -26.89
CA PHE A 441 22.36 -10.69 -28.07
C PHE A 441 22.48 -11.60 -29.30
N ASN A 442 23.05 -12.80 -29.12
CA ASN A 442 23.28 -13.73 -30.22
C ASN A 442 22.01 -14.47 -30.69
N THR A 443 20.95 -14.52 -29.88
CA THR A 443 19.73 -15.28 -30.21
C THR A 443 18.52 -14.41 -30.49
N LYS A 444 18.40 -13.27 -29.82
CA LYS A 444 17.23 -12.38 -29.84
C LYS A 444 17.57 -10.92 -30.16
N GLY A 445 18.85 -10.55 -30.25
CA GLY A 445 19.28 -9.15 -30.36
C GLY A 445 19.23 -8.42 -29.01
N TYR A 446 19.10 -7.09 -29.03
CA TYR A 446 19.03 -6.30 -27.79
C TYR A 446 17.70 -6.54 -27.04
N PRO A 447 17.71 -6.83 -25.72
CA PRO A 447 16.50 -6.94 -24.92
C PRO A 447 15.91 -5.55 -24.62
N GLY A 448 15.26 -4.99 -25.63
CA GLY A 448 14.72 -3.64 -25.63
C GLY A 448 13.39 -3.44 -24.89
N LYS A 449 12.91 -2.19 -24.89
CA LYS A 449 11.61 -1.76 -24.36
C LYS A 449 10.43 -2.64 -24.78
N SER A 450 10.41 -3.14 -26.02
CA SER A 450 9.34 -4.00 -26.53
C SER A 450 9.39 -5.43 -25.99
N MET A 451 10.58 -5.90 -25.60
CA MET A 451 10.81 -7.27 -25.15
C MET A 451 10.73 -7.41 -23.64
N VAL A 452 11.20 -6.40 -22.88
CA VAL A 452 11.31 -6.47 -21.42
C VAL A 452 10.76 -5.26 -20.68
N GLY A 453 10.31 -4.21 -21.39
CA GLY A 453 9.74 -3.02 -20.76
C GLY A 453 10.78 -2.06 -20.19
N GLU A 454 10.30 -0.93 -19.67
CA GLU A 454 11.12 0.08 -18.96
C GLU A 454 10.93 -0.09 -17.45
N PRO A 455 11.95 0.22 -16.62
CA PRO A 455 13.32 0.64 -17.00
C PRO A 455 14.27 -0.53 -17.34
N THR A 456 13.77 -1.78 -17.30
CA THR A 456 14.54 -3.02 -17.50
C THR A 456 15.34 -3.06 -18.80
N ASN A 457 14.84 -2.43 -19.87
CA ASN A 457 15.50 -2.31 -21.16
C ASN A 457 16.88 -1.66 -21.14
N THR A 458 17.30 -1.04 -20.03
CA THR A 458 18.64 -0.43 -19.89
C THR A 458 19.68 -1.37 -19.27
N VAL A 459 19.26 -2.46 -18.62
CA VAL A 459 20.15 -3.34 -17.85
C VAL A 459 21.27 -3.94 -18.72
N ALA A 460 20.92 -4.46 -19.90
CA ALA A 460 21.89 -5.08 -20.79
C ALA A 460 22.99 -4.11 -21.24
N TRP A 461 22.64 -2.82 -21.39
CA TRP A 461 23.59 -1.76 -21.68
C TRP A 461 24.56 -1.55 -20.51
N TYR A 462 24.07 -1.44 -19.28
CA TYR A 462 24.94 -1.27 -18.10
C TYR A 462 25.92 -2.43 -17.92
N VAL A 463 25.47 -3.67 -18.13
CA VAL A 463 26.35 -4.85 -18.10
C VAL A 463 27.42 -4.76 -19.19
N LEU A 464 27.02 -4.48 -20.44
CA LEU A 464 27.96 -4.36 -21.56
C LEU A 464 28.96 -3.22 -21.33
N GLN A 465 28.51 -2.14 -20.69
CA GLN A 465 29.30 -0.93 -20.45
C GLN A 465 30.51 -1.17 -19.56
N HIS A 466 30.45 -2.18 -18.68
CA HIS A 466 31.53 -2.60 -17.79
C HIS A 466 32.35 -3.78 -18.34
N SER A 467 32.11 -4.20 -19.58
CA SER A 467 32.82 -5.30 -20.22
C SER A 467 33.89 -4.81 -21.21
N ASN A 468 34.77 -5.71 -21.63
CA ASN A 468 35.69 -5.50 -22.74
C ASN A 468 35.07 -5.81 -24.12
N LYS A 469 33.75 -6.02 -24.20
CA LYS A 469 33.05 -6.46 -25.43
C LYS A 469 32.26 -5.35 -26.14
N ILE A 470 32.46 -4.08 -25.76
CA ILE A 470 31.74 -2.94 -26.35
C ILE A 470 31.88 -2.94 -27.88
N ALA A 471 33.10 -3.09 -28.40
CA ALA A 471 33.36 -3.07 -29.84
C ALA A 471 32.54 -4.13 -30.61
N GLN A 472 32.38 -5.31 -30.03
CA GLN A 472 31.66 -6.44 -30.63
C GLN A 472 30.15 -6.18 -30.74
N TYR A 473 29.56 -5.53 -29.73
CA TYR A 473 28.10 -5.38 -29.62
C TYR A 473 27.58 -3.97 -29.87
N LEU A 474 28.45 -2.97 -30.08
CA LEU A 474 28.05 -1.61 -30.42
C LEU A 474 27.08 -1.53 -31.62
N PRO A 475 27.21 -2.32 -32.71
CA PRO A 475 26.24 -2.30 -33.80
C PRO A 475 24.81 -2.65 -33.35
N ILE A 476 24.66 -3.64 -32.46
CA ILE A 476 23.37 -4.06 -31.91
C ILE A 476 22.78 -2.93 -31.05
N ILE A 477 23.61 -2.25 -30.26
CA ILE A 477 23.18 -1.12 -29.42
C ILE A 477 22.72 0.07 -30.28
N LYS A 478 23.44 0.38 -31.37
CA LYS A 478 23.05 1.42 -32.32
C LYS A 478 21.73 1.09 -33.02
N GLU A 479 21.55 -0.16 -33.44
CA GLU A 479 20.29 -0.63 -34.04
C GLU A 479 19.13 -0.51 -33.05
N ALA A 480 19.34 -0.90 -31.79
CA ALA A 480 18.33 -0.78 -30.73
C ALA A 480 17.96 0.69 -30.48
N GLY A 481 18.95 1.59 -30.41
CA GLY A 481 18.70 3.04 -30.26
C GLY A 481 17.90 3.63 -31.43
N ALA A 482 18.24 3.24 -32.67
CA ALA A 482 17.52 3.68 -33.86
C ALA A 482 16.05 3.22 -33.87
N LYS A 483 15.74 2.08 -33.23
CA LYS A 483 14.38 1.56 -33.06
C LYS A 483 13.67 2.11 -31.82
N GLY A 484 14.32 2.94 -31.00
CA GLY A 484 13.76 3.46 -29.74
C GLY A 484 13.66 2.40 -28.62
N GLU A 485 14.41 1.31 -28.74
CA GLU A 485 14.40 0.21 -27.76
C GLU A 485 15.25 0.50 -26.51
N ILE A 486 16.21 1.42 -26.65
CA ILE A 486 17.04 1.98 -25.59
C ILE A 486 17.18 3.50 -25.83
N PRO A 487 17.23 4.34 -24.77
CA PRO A 487 17.50 5.77 -24.91
C PRO A 487 18.77 6.07 -25.73
N MET A 488 18.67 7.00 -26.68
CA MET A 488 19.77 7.30 -27.63
C MET A 488 20.98 7.96 -26.93
N ASN A 489 20.77 8.62 -25.79
CA ASN A 489 21.85 9.17 -24.98
C ASN A 489 22.77 8.07 -24.43
N LEU A 490 22.23 6.89 -24.07
CA LEU A 490 23.02 5.73 -23.65
C LEU A 490 23.83 5.16 -24.82
N VAL A 491 23.25 5.12 -26.02
CA VAL A 491 23.97 4.71 -27.25
C VAL A 491 25.15 5.65 -27.51
N ALA A 492 24.92 6.97 -27.44
CA ALA A 492 25.94 7.99 -27.61
C ALA A 492 27.08 7.87 -26.59
N MET A 493 26.75 7.65 -25.30
CA MET A 493 27.74 7.43 -24.24
C MET A 493 28.64 6.23 -24.52
N MET A 494 28.05 5.11 -24.97
CA MET A 494 28.81 3.90 -25.26
C MET A 494 29.68 4.04 -26.52
N GLU A 495 29.18 4.72 -27.55
CA GLU A 495 29.94 5.01 -28.76
C GLU A 495 31.16 5.89 -28.48
N ASP A 496 30.98 6.98 -27.74
CA ASP A 496 32.08 7.86 -27.36
C ASP A 496 33.12 7.12 -26.50
N ARG A 497 32.68 6.24 -25.58
CA ARG A 497 33.61 5.41 -24.79
C ARG A 497 34.39 4.45 -25.66
N TYR A 498 33.74 3.82 -26.63
CA TYR A 498 34.43 2.97 -27.60
C TYR A 498 35.47 3.77 -28.39
N LEU A 499 35.10 4.95 -28.93
CA LEU A 499 36.01 5.79 -29.69
C LEU A 499 37.20 6.26 -28.86
N MET A 500 36.97 6.69 -27.61
CA MET A 500 38.04 7.05 -26.69
C MET A 500 39.00 5.88 -26.44
N ASN A 501 38.48 4.67 -26.21
CA ASN A 501 39.31 3.48 -25.97
C ASN A 501 40.13 3.07 -27.20
N GLU A 502 39.66 3.39 -28.40
CA GLU A 502 40.37 3.19 -29.67
C GLU A 502 41.31 4.37 -30.03
N ASN A 503 41.51 5.32 -29.12
CA ASN A 503 42.26 6.56 -29.35
C ASN A 503 41.76 7.37 -30.56
N ARG A 504 40.44 7.49 -30.70
CA ARG A 504 39.77 8.25 -31.76
C ARG A 504 38.95 9.39 -31.17
N PRO A 505 38.70 10.48 -31.93
CA PRO A 505 37.82 11.54 -31.46
C PRO A 505 36.40 10.99 -31.24
N GLN A 506 35.76 11.46 -30.17
CA GLN A 506 34.38 11.10 -29.82
C GLN A 506 33.37 11.96 -30.59
N VAL A 507 32.09 11.56 -30.60
CA VAL A 507 31.06 12.22 -31.43
C VAL A 507 30.17 13.17 -30.62
N TYR A 508 29.85 12.80 -29.37
CA TYR A 508 28.86 13.50 -28.54
C TYR A 508 29.45 14.23 -27.32
N GLY A 509 30.73 14.01 -27.02
CA GLY A 509 31.41 14.71 -25.92
C GLY A 509 31.06 14.16 -24.54
N THR A 510 30.83 12.86 -24.41
CA THR A 510 30.42 12.23 -23.14
C THR A 510 31.58 11.67 -22.32
N GLN A 511 32.80 11.61 -22.86
CA GLN A 511 33.98 11.16 -22.14
C GLN A 511 34.91 12.33 -21.80
N GLY A 512 35.35 12.38 -20.54
CA GLY A 512 36.42 13.27 -20.08
C GLY A 512 37.53 12.46 -19.41
N ARG A 513 38.70 13.07 -19.29
CA ARG A 513 39.86 12.53 -18.56
C ARG A 513 40.40 13.54 -17.57
N MET A 514 40.99 12.99 -16.51
CA MET A 514 41.83 13.71 -15.56
C MET A 514 43.21 13.07 -15.64
N GLU A 515 44.20 13.81 -16.12
CA GLU A 515 45.57 13.34 -16.33
C GLU A 515 46.53 14.44 -15.85
N ASP A 516 47.46 14.11 -14.95
CA ASP A 516 48.46 15.02 -14.37
C ASP A 516 47.90 16.39 -13.93
N ASP A 517 46.83 16.39 -13.14
CA ASP A 517 46.08 17.57 -12.66
C ASP A 517 45.40 18.42 -13.76
N VAL A 518 45.37 17.94 -15.01
CA VAL A 518 44.64 18.56 -16.12
C VAL A 518 43.36 17.78 -16.41
N ASN A 519 42.24 18.46 -16.24
CA ASN A 519 40.93 17.98 -16.66
C ASN A 519 40.67 18.39 -18.10
N PHE A 520 40.20 17.47 -18.93
CA PHE A 520 39.75 17.79 -20.28
C PHE A 520 38.65 16.86 -20.77
N ILE A 521 37.83 17.38 -21.67
CA ILE A 521 36.90 16.56 -22.46
C ILE A 521 37.70 15.96 -23.61
N TRP A 522 37.54 14.65 -23.82
CA TRP A 522 38.25 13.95 -24.89
C TRP A 522 37.95 14.58 -26.26
N PRO A 523 38.91 14.67 -27.20
CA PRO A 523 38.71 15.36 -28.49
C PRO A 523 37.42 14.97 -29.19
N ILE A 524 36.66 15.96 -29.64
CA ILE A 524 35.34 15.77 -30.27
C ILE A 524 35.47 15.99 -31.78
N GLU A 525 34.92 15.06 -32.56
CA GLU A 525 34.78 15.24 -34.00
C GLU A 525 33.75 16.34 -34.30
N ASN A 526 34.14 17.36 -35.08
CA ASN A 526 33.29 18.51 -35.43
C ASN A 526 32.63 19.17 -34.19
N PRO A 527 33.42 19.75 -33.28
CA PRO A 527 32.94 20.28 -31.99
C PRO A 527 31.89 21.38 -32.16
N GLU A 528 31.97 22.17 -33.23
CA GLU A 528 31.04 23.26 -33.54
C GLU A 528 29.55 22.83 -33.60
N THR A 529 29.30 21.56 -33.90
CA THR A 529 27.94 21.00 -34.07
C THR A 529 27.59 19.97 -32.99
N VAL A 530 28.41 19.83 -31.95
CA VAL A 530 28.23 18.82 -30.90
C VAL A 530 26.92 19.01 -30.14
N ASN A 531 26.57 20.25 -29.81
CA ASN A 531 25.37 20.56 -29.04
C ASN A 531 24.08 20.21 -29.81
N GLU A 532 24.10 20.28 -31.14
CA GLU A 532 22.99 19.79 -31.97
C GLU A 532 22.87 18.26 -31.93
N ARG A 533 24.00 17.55 -32.00
CA ARG A 533 24.03 16.09 -31.89
C ARG A 533 23.58 15.62 -30.51
N ARG A 534 24.05 16.29 -29.45
CA ARG A 534 23.66 16.03 -28.06
C ARG A 534 22.15 16.20 -27.87
N LYS A 535 21.60 17.32 -28.33
CA LYS A 535 20.15 17.56 -28.27
C LYS A 535 19.36 16.47 -29.02
N LYS A 536 19.80 16.10 -30.23
CA LYS A 536 19.16 15.01 -31.02
C LYS A 536 19.24 13.64 -30.34
N ALA A 537 20.32 13.36 -29.60
CA ALA A 537 20.47 12.12 -28.84
C ALA A 537 19.73 12.13 -27.50
N GLY A 538 19.07 13.23 -27.10
CA GLY A 538 18.29 13.32 -25.87
C GLY A 538 19.08 13.76 -24.64
N PHE A 539 20.21 14.45 -24.82
CA PHE A 539 20.89 15.14 -23.71
C PHE A 539 20.22 16.48 -23.42
N ASN A 540 20.04 16.78 -22.13
CA ASN A 540 19.44 18.05 -21.67
C ASN A 540 20.48 19.17 -21.45
N THR A 541 21.77 18.87 -21.61
CA THR A 541 22.88 19.79 -21.37
C THR A 541 23.75 19.97 -22.61
N THR A 542 24.25 21.19 -22.78
CA THR A 542 25.35 21.52 -23.69
C THR A 542 26.66 20.86 -23.24
N ILE A 543 27.67 20.83 -24.11
CA ILE A 543 28.99 20.29 -23.78
C ILE A 543 29.66 21.13 -22.69
N GLU A 544 29.44 22.44 -22.70
CA GLU A 544 29.97 23.38 -21.71
C GLU A 544 29.37 23.13 -20.32
N GLU A 545 28.05 22.99 -20.22
CA GLU A 545 27.36 22.66 -18.97
C GLU A 545 27.75 21.28 -18.45
N TYR A 546 27.85 20.29 -19.35
CA TYR A 546 28.26 18.94 -18.98
C TYR A 546 29.70 18.89 -18.46
N ALA A 547 30.61 19.63 -19.10
CA ALA A 547 32.00 19.68 -18.65
C ALA A 547 32.13 20.29 -17.24
N LYS A 548 31.29 21.29 -16.91
CA LYS A 548 31.19 21.83 -15.55
C LYS A 548 30.61 20.83 -14.55
N GLN A 549 29.59 20.06 -14.94
CA GLN A 549 29.06 18.99 -14.11
C GLN A 549 30.11 17.91 -13.81
N LEU A 550 31.02 17.65 -14.76
CA LEU A 550 32.05 16.63 -14.62
C LEU A 550 33.25 17.10 -13.79
N PHE A 551 33.69 18.36 -13.97
CA PHE A 551 34.96 18.87 -13.43
C PHE A 551 34.83 20.05 -12.46
N GLY A 552 33.62 20.55 -12.20
CA GLY A 552 33.33 21.69 -11.32
C GLY A 552 32.91 22.96 -12.08
N ASP A 553 32.24 23.88 -11.37
CA ASP A 553 31.65 25.10 -11.97
C ASP A 553 32.68 26.05 -12.61
N ASP A 554 33.91 26.03 -12.11
CA ASP A 554 35.05 26.82 -12.61
C ASP A 554 35.68 26.24 -13.88
N PHE A 555 35.24 25.06 -14.33
CA PHE A 555 35.78 24.43 -15.53
C PHE A 555 35.33 25.16 -16.80
N GLU A 556 36.30 25.55 -17.63
CA GLU A 556 36.07 26.10 -18.96
C GLU A 556 36.36 25.05 -20.03
N TYR A 557 35.32 24.65 -20.76
CA TYR A 557 35.47 23.75 -21.90
C TYR A 557 36.33 24.38 -23.00
N LYS A 558 37.34 23.63 -23.44
CA LYS A 558 38.19 23.96 -24.59
C LYS A 558 38.16 22.80 -25.57
N SER A 559 37.95 23.10 -26.85
CA SER A 559 38.02 22.08 -27.90
C SER A 559 39.47 21.67 -28.13
N LEU A 560 39.77 20.40 -27.89
CA LEU A 560 41.09 19.80 -28.15
C LEU A 560 41.05 18.88 -29.37
N THR A 561 42.18 18.73 -30.03
CA THR A 561 42.42 17.75 -31.08
C THR A 561 43.15 16.52 -30.52
N MET A 562 43.13 15.41 -31.27
CA MET A 562 43.92 14.22 -30.90
C MET A 562 45.42 14.50 -30.82
N ASN A 563 45.94 15.51 -31.53
CA ASN A 563 47.35 15.87 -31.44
C ASN A 563 47.66 16.63 -30.14
N ASP A 564 46.73 17.45 -29.65
CA ASP A 564 46.93 18.25 -28.43
C ASP A 564 47.07 17.35 -27.19
N ILE A 565 46.37 16.20 -27.18
CA ILE A 565 46.39 15.25 -26.06
C ILE A 565 47.48 14.18 -26.16
N ASN A 566 48.06 13.96 -27.35
CA ASN A 566 49.15 12.98 -27.55
C ASN A 566 50.54 13.62 -27.50
N ALA A 567 50.62 14.95 -27.42
CA ALA A 567 51.86 15.73 -27.40
C ALA A 567 52.32 16.13 -25.98
N GLY A 568 51.51 15.84 -24.96
CA GLY A 568 51.89 15.83 -23.53
C GLY A 568 52.20 14.41 -23.11
#